data_AF-I7KMF5-F1
#
_entry.id   AF-I7KMF5-F1
#
_cell.length_a   1.000
_cell.length_b   1.000
_cell.length_c   1.000
_cell.angle_alpha   90.00
_cell.angle_beta   90.00
_cell.angle_gamma   90.00
#
_symmetry.space_group_name_H-M   'P 1'
#
loop_
_entity.id
_entity.type
_entity.pdbx_description
1 polymer ?
#
loop_
_entity_poly.entity_id
_entity_poly.type
_entity_poly.pdbx_seq_one_letter_code
_entity_poly.pdbx_strand_id
1 'polypeptide(L)'
;MILAARRWHDASYRQQAVKLINDIMSYEVNHETNCLTVGNWANKDSKYYYLFRTSDCLPKELKAFYQVTGDKRWLVIRKTMLKYLKQLSAQNKSGLAPDFAWVSKNGVKAAKGKVVSSKYDGDYASNACRVPMNLAGVDDPDARYVCKRMLKFFSKQSTVTAGYSLKGEALNHYQSRAFSAPIFLMASSYRNQGFDNLFSSQKYVLLQKLNGRNYYDDVLVTLTAVVK
;
A
#
# COMPACT_ATOMS: atom_id res chain seq x y z
N MET A 1 9.35 15.83 -3.65
CA MET A 1 10.71 16.26 -4.05
C MET A 1 11.13 15.75 -5.43
N ILE A 2 11.18 14.44 -5.71
CA ILE A 2 11.51 13.94 -7.08
C ILE A 2 10.59 14.54 -8.16
N LEU A 3 9.27 14.51 -7.94
CA LEU A 3 8.30 15.07 -8.90
C LEU A 3 8.43 16.59 -9.05
N ALA A 4 8.69 17.30 -7.95
CA ALA A 4 8.92 18.75 -7.93
C ALA A 4 10.13 19.13 -8.80
N ALA A 5 11.26 18.43 -8.62
CA ALA A 5 12.46 18.63 -9.44
C ALA A 5 12.17 18.48 -10.94
N ARG A 6 11.32 17.51 -11.32
CA ARG A 6 10.93 17.30 -12.72
C ARG A 6 9.98 18.38 -13.23
N ARG A 7 9.00 18.81 -12.42
CA ARG A 7 7.95 19.75 -12.82
C ARG A 7 8.43 21.18 -12.95
N TRP A 8 9.37 21.57 -12.09
CA TRP A 8 9.88 22.95 -11.97
C TRP A 8 11.33 23.09 -12.44
N HIS A 9 11.96 22.01 -12.89
CA HIS A 9 13.34 22.00 -13.38
C HIS A 9 14.38 22.57 -12.39
N ASP A 10 14.10 22.48 -11.09
CA ASP A 10 14.97 22.96 -10.03
C ASP A 10 15.72 21.78 -9.37
N ALA A 11 17.05 21.83 -9.47
CA ALA A 11 17.96 20.83 -8.92
C ALA A 11 17.98 20.79 -7.38
N SER A 12 17.58 21.87 -6.70
CA SER A 12 17.50 21.94 -5.24
C SER A 12 16.56 20.86 -4.68
N TYR A 13 15.42 20.64 -5.32
CA TYR A 13 14.48 19.57 -4.96
C TYR A 13 15.07 18.19 -5.16
N ARG A 14 15.89 17.99 -6.20
CA ARG A 14 16.57 16.70 -6.42
C ARG A 14 17.61 16.44 -5.35
N GLN A 15 18.39 17.45 -4.96
CA GLN A 15 19.38 17.33 -3.90
C GLN A 15 18.72 16.99 -2.56
N GLN A 16 17.63 17.69 -2.21
CA GLN A 16 16.86 17.37 -1.00
C GLN A 16 16.23 15.98 -1.07
N ALA A 17 15.71 15.56 -2.24
CA ALA A 17 15.19 14.20 -2.42
C ALA A 17 16.26 13.15 -2.14
N VAL A 18 17.46 13.30 -2.69
CA VAL A 18 18.56 12.34 -2.50
C VAL A 18 18.98 12.27 -1.03
N LYS A 19 19.06 13.42 -0.33
CA LYS A 19 19.34 13.44 1.12
C LYS A 19 18.31 12.63 1.92
N LEU A 20 17.02 12.93 1.74
CA LEU A 20 15.94 12.22 2.43
C LEU A 20 15.91 10.72 2.09
N ILE A 21 16.14 10.35 0.83
CA ILE A 21 16.18 8.94 0.42
C ILE A 21 17.34 8.23 1.10
N ASN A 22 18.52 8.84 1.17
CA ASN A 22 19.65 8.26 1.89
C ASN A 22 19.36 8.12 3.39
N ASP A 23 18.65 9.06 4.00
CA ASP A 23 18.22 8.95 5.40
C ASP A 23 17.23 7.79 5.60
N ILE A 24 16.25 7.61 4.71
CA ILE A 24 15.34 6.44 4.75
C ILE A 24 16.15 5.14 4.69
N MET A 25 17.15 5.05 3.79
CA MET A 25 18.02 3.86 3.71
C MET A 25 18.81 3.61 4.99
N SER A 26 19.27 4.67 5.66
CA SER A 26 20.07 4.57 6.89
C SER A 26 19.25 4.26 8.14
N TYR A 27 18.03 4.79 8.21
CA TYR A 27 17.26 4.83 9.45
C TYR A 27 15.94 4.06 9.41
N GLU A 28 15.40 3.78 8.22
CA GLU A 28 14.06 3.18 8.07
C GLU A 28 14.08 1.89 7.25
N VAL A 29 15.23 1.23 7.16
CA VAL A 29 15.38 -0.08 6.52
C VAL A 29 15.84 -1.11 7.55
N ASN A 30 15.11 -2.23 7.62
CA ASN A 30 15.61 -3.43 8.26
C ASN A 30 16.49 -4.18 7.25
N HIS A 31 17.80 -4.17 7.48
CA HIS A 31 18.77 -4.78 6.56
C HIS A 31 18.78 -6.32 6.62
N GLU A 32 18.21 -6.94 7.64
CA GLU A 32 18.09 -8.39 7.73
C GLU A 32 16.93 -8.92 6.88
N THR A 33 15.82 -8.19 6.87
CA THR A 33 14.63 -8.55 6.09
C THR A 33 14.61 -7.89 4.72
N ASN A 34 15.45 -6.89 4.47
CA ASN A 34 15.39 -6.03 3.29
C ASN A 34 13.99 -5.44 3.07
N CYS A 35 13.35 -4.95 4.13
CA CYS A 35 12.09 -4.21 4.07
C CYS A 35 12.18 -2.89 4.82
N LEU A 36 11.30 -1.95 4.49
CA LEU A 36 11.13 -0.75 5.29
C LEU A 36 10.66 -1.14 6.71
N THR A 37 11.19 -0.45 7.73
CA THR A 37 10.63 -0.49 9.08
C THR A 37 9.37 0.39 9.14
N VAL A 38 8.56 0.23 10.18
CA VAL A 38 7.36 1.07 10.37
C VAL A 38 7.66 2.52 10.77
N GLY A 39 8.95 2.84 10.93
CA GLY A 39 9.53 4.13 11.29
C GLY A 39 10.94 3.94 11.88
N ASN A 40 11.72 5.03 11.96
CA ASN A 40 13.10 5.00 12.47
C ASN A 40 13.25 4.49 13.93
N TRP A 41 12.19 4.58 14.73
CA TRP A 41 12.13 4.07 16.09
C TRP A 41 12.01 2.53 16.17
N ALA A 42 11.58 1.88 15.08
CA ALA A 42 11.52 0.43 14.96
C ALA A 42 12.85 -0.14 14.46
N ASN A 43 13.94 0.22 15.14
CA ASN A 43 15.30 -0.22 14.84
C ASN A 43 15.64 -1.57 15.51
N LYS A 44 16.88 -2.05 15.36
CA LYS A 44 17.33 -3.37 15.85
C LYS A 44 17.13 -3.62 17.35
N ASP A 45 17.09 -2.56 18.16
CA ASP A 45 16.91 -2.64 19.61
C ASP A 45 15.41 -2.62 20.00
N SER A 46 14.53 -2.44 19.01
CA SER A 46 13.09 -2.42 19.17
C SER A 46 12.47 -3.78 18.89
N LYS A 47 11.49 -4.19 19.72
CA LYS A 47 10.66 -5.38 19.45
C LYS A 47 9.88 -5.32 18.13
N TYR A 48 9.80 -4.13 17.52
CA TYR A 48 9.12 -3.90 16.25
C TYR A 48 10.06 -3.94 15.03
N TYR A 49 11.34 -4.28 15.20
CA TYR A 49 12.31 -4.30 14.10
C TYR A 49 11.85 -5.12 12.89
N TYR A 50 11.18 -6.25 13.13
CA TYR A 50 10.65 -7.14 12.11
C TYR A 50 9.17 -6.89 11.78
N LEU A 51 8.59 -5.79 12.26
CA LEU A 51 7.22 -5.42 11.93
C LEU A 51 7.19 -4.78 10.55
N PHE A 52 6.27 -5.25 9.71
CA PHE A 52 6.04 -4.79 8.35
C PHE A 52 4.65 -4.18 8.26
N ARG A 53 4.55 -2.89 7.96
CA ARG A 53 3.29 -2.21 7.59
C ARG A 53 3.08 -2.36 6.09
N THR A 54 2.03 -3.07 5.69
CA THR A 54 1.87 -3.49 4.29
C THR A 54 1.66 -2.31 3.33
N SER A 55 1.07 -1.22 3.82
CA SER A 55 0.86 0.00 3.05
C SER A 55 2.14 0.79 2.75
N ASP A 56 3.27 0.41 3.33
CA ASP A 56 4.57 1.04 3.04
C ASP A 56 5.26 0.36 1.86
N CYS A 57 4.68 -0.72 1.32
CA CYS A 57 5.09 -1.28 0.04
C CYS A 57 4.68 -0.33 -1.10
N LEU A 58 5.62 0.55 -1.46
CA LEU A 58 5.48 1.62 -2.44
C LEU A 58 6.39 1.33 -3.65
N PRO A 59 6.08 0.31 -4.47
CA PRO A 59 7.01 -0.19 -5.48
C PRO A 59 7.40 0.87 -6.52
N LYS A 60 6.49 1.78 -6.92
CA LYS A 60 6.82 2.85 -7.88
C LYS A 60 7.83 3.82 -7.29
N GLU A 61 7.64 4.21 -6.04
CA GLU A 61 8.50 5.13 -5.30
C GLU A 61 9.87 4.51 -5.05
N LEU A 62 9.92 3.24 -4.62
CA LEU A 62 11.19 2.51 -4.43
C LEU A 62 11.98 2.38 -5.75
N LYS A 63 11.30 2.18 -6.89
CA LYS A 63 11.95 2.23 -8.21
C LYS A 63 12.45 3.64 -8.53
N ALA A 64 11.69 4.67 -8.20
CA ALA A 64 12.12 6.06 -8.38
C ALA A 64 13.32 6.42 -7.49
N PHE A 65 13.41 5.87 -6.27
CA PHE A 65 14.56 6.05 -5.38
C PHE A 65 15.83 5.51 -6.02
N TYR A 66 15.79 4.27 -6.54
CA TYR A 66 16.88 3.72 -7.34
C TYR A 66 17.27 4.63 -8.52
N GLN A 67 16.30 5.13 -9.28
CA GLN A 67 16.57 5.97 -10.45
C GLN A 67 17.30 7.28 -10.10
N VAL A 68 17.06 7.86 -8.91
CA VAL A 68 17.69 9.13 -8.53
C VAL A 68 18.99 8.96 -7.75
N THR A 69 19.18 7.86 -7.04
CA THR A 69 20.40 7.61 -6.23
C THR A 69 21.38 6.64 -6.86
N GLY A 70 20.94 5.76 -7.77
CA GLY A 70 21.73 4.64 -8.28
C GLY A 70 21.88 3.46 -7.31
N ASP A 71 21.32 3.56 -6.09
CA ASP A 71 21.47 2.54 -5.05
C ASP A 71 20.57 1.33 -5.32
N LYS A 72 21.19 0.21 -5.71
CA LYS A 72 20.50 -1.04 -6.06
C LYS A 72 19.75 -1.67 -4.88
N ARG A 73 20.05 -1.31 -3.62
CA ARG A 73 19.33 -1.81 -2.44
C ARG A 73 17.84 -1.51 -2.52
N TRP A 74 17.45 -0.39 -3.13
CA TRP A 74 16.03 -0.06 -3.36
C TRP A 74 15.28 -1.06 -4.23
N LEU A 75 15.96 -1.65 -5.22
CA LEU A 75 15.37 -2.70 -6.06
C LEU A 75 15.22 -4.02 -5.29
N VAL A 76 16.18 -4.33 -4.42
CA VAL A 76 16.10 -5.49 -3.51
C VAL A 76 14.92 -5.31 -2.56
N ILE A 77 14.81 -4.16 -1.91
CA ILE A 77 13.72 -3.83 -0.98
C ILE A 77 12.36 -3.91 -1.69
N ARG A 78 12.23 -3.29 -2.86
CA ARG A 78 11.02 -3.38 -3.70
C ARG A 78 10.60 -4.83 -3.94
N LYS A 79 11.53 -5.67 -4.43
CA LYS A 79 11.25 -7.08 -4.76
C LYS A 79 10.84 -7.86 -3.51
N THR A 80 11.52 -7.64 -2.39
CA THR A 80 11.25 -8.34 -1.13
C THR A 80 9.89 -7.97 -0.54
N MET A 81 9.53 -6.68 -0.52
CA MET A 81 8.23 -6.24 -0.01
C MET A 81 7.07 -6.75 -0.86
N LEU A 82 7.22 -6.78 -2.20
CA LEU A 82 6.22 -7.40 -3.09
C LEU A 82 6.07 -8.89 -2.84
N LYS A 83 7.17 -9.61 -2.61
CA LYS A 83 7.14 -11.03 -2.24
C LYS A 83 6.41 -11.25 -0.91
N TYR A 84 6.60 -10.38 0.09
CA TYR A 84 5.88 -10.46 1.36
C TYR A 84 4.38 -10.18 1.18
N LEU A 85 3.99 -9.16 0.41
CA LEU A 85 2.58 -8.93 0.09
C LEU A 85 1.95 -10.14 -0.60
N LYS A 86 2.64 -10.76 -1.55
CA LYS A 86 2.17 -11.98 -2.21
C LYS A 86 1.99 -13.14 -1.23
N GLN A 87 2.94 -13.36 -0.33
CA GLN A 87 2.82 -14.41 0.69
C GLN A 87 1.60 -14.17 1.59
N LEU A 88 1.40 -12.94 2.08
CA LEU A 88 0.23 -12.57 2.88
C LEU A 88 -1.08 -12.78 2.10
N SER A 89 -1.14 -12.34 0.85
CA SER A 89 -2.31 -12.52 -0.03
C SER A 89 -2.63 -13.99 -0.30
N ALA A 90 -1.61 -14.84 -0.40
CA ALA A 90 -1.77 -16.28 -0.65
C ALA A 90 -2.27 -17.06 0.58
N GLN A 91 -2.05 -16.53 1.79
CA GLN A 91 -2.45 -17.18 3.05
C GLN A 91 -3.95 -17.14 3.33
N ASN A 92 -4.74 -16.40 2.55
CA ASN A 92 -6.17 -16.25 2.77
C ASN A 92 -6.97 -16.25 1.44
N LYS A 93 -8.26 -16.59 1.52
CA LYS A 93 -9.12 -16.72 0.33
C LYS A 93 -9.46 -15.37 -0.31
N SER A 94 -9.51 -14.29 0.47
CA SER A 94 -9.86 -12.94 0.00
C SER A 94 -8.73 -12.28 -0.80
N GLY A 95 -7.48 -12.72 -0.60
CA GLY A 95 -6.30 -12.08 -1.18
C GLY A 95 -5.92 -10.76 -0.52
N LEU A 96 -6.59 -10.38 0.58
CA LEU A 96 -6.33 -9.15 1.30
C LEU A 96 -4.99 -9.22 2.07
N ALA A 97 -4.42 -8.04 2.31
CA ALA A 97 -3.24 -7.86 3.15
C ALA A 97 -3.64 -7.16 4.46
N PRO A 98 -3.03 -7.53 5.61
CA PRO A 98 -3.30 -6.89 6.90
C PRO A 98 -2.65 -5.51 6.99
N ASP A 99 -3.08 -4.67 7.93
CA ASP A 99 -2.39 -3.41 8.27
C ASP A 99 -0.92 -3.66 8.62
N PHE A 100 -0.68 -4.65 9.50
CA PHE A 100 0.64 -5.04 9.98
C PHE A 100 0.87 -6.55 9.89
N ALA A 101 2.12 -6.92 9.68
CA ALA A 101 2.59 -8.30 9.65
C ALA A 101 3.96 -8.43 10.29
N TRP A 102 4.27 -9.61 10.82
CA TRP A 102 5.60 -9.96 11.31
C TRP A 102 6.38 -10.73 10.26
N VAL A 103 7.61 -10.28 10.00
CA VAL A 103 8.57 -10.97 9.15
C VAL A 103 9.44 -11.90 9.99
N SER A 104 9.71 -13.09 9.48
CA SER A 104 10.56 -14.09 10.13
C SER A 104 11.30 -14.93 9.07
N LYS A 105 12.22 -15.79 9.52
CA LYS A 105 12.88 -16.78 8.65
C LYS A 105 11.90 -17.70 7.92
N ASN A 106 10.72 -17.93 8.52
CA ASN A 106 9.67 -18.81 7.99
C ASN A 106 8.68 -18.06 7.06
N GLY A 107 8.98 -16.81 6.70
CA GLY A 107 8.12 -15.94 5.91
C GLY A 107 7.39 -14.89 6.74
N VAL A 108 6.31 -14.34 6.19
CA VAL A 108 5.55 -13.23 6.77
C VAL A 108 4.16 -13.69 7.23
N LYS A 109 3.68 -13.20 8.38
CA LYS A 109 2.34 -13.52 8.91
C LYS A 109 1.67 -12.28 9.46
N ALA A 110 0.34 -12.18 9.32
CA ALA A 110 -0.43 -11.08 9.89
C ALA A 110 -0.15 -10.91 11.40
N ALA A 111 -0.05 -9.65 11.83
CA ALA A 111 0.07 -9.33 13.24
C ALA A 111 -1.22 -9.67 13.98
N LYS A 112 -1.15 -9.80 15.31
CA LYS A 112 -2.37 -9.81 16.14
C LYS A 112 -2.89 -8.37 16.25
N GLY A 113 -4.15 -8.22 16.65
CA GLY A 113 -4.68 -6.91 17.03
C GLY A 113 -3.93 -6.28 18.21
N LYS A 114 -3.93 -4.95 18.26
CA LYS A 114 -3.33 -4.10 19.30
C LYS A 114 -1.81 -4.24 19.41
N VAL A 115 -1.13 -4.48 18.30
CA VAL A 115 0.33 -4.50 18.25
C VAL A 115 0.88 -3.07 18.13
N VAL A 116 0.23 -2.22 17.34
CA VAL A 116 0.60 -0.80 17.16
C VAL A 116 -0.58 0.12 17.39
N SER A 117 -1.72 -0.13 16.75
CA SER A 117 -2.78 0.88 16.63
C SER A 117 -4.11 0.42 17.20
N SER A 118 -4.65 -0.69 16.69
CA SER A 118 -6.04 -1.06 16.95
C SER A 118 -6.24 -2.57 17.01
N LYS A 119 -7.43 -3.01 17.43
CA LYS A 119 -7.82 -4.43 17.36
C LYS A 119 -7.76 -5.01 15.93
N TYR A 120 -7.68 -4.18 14.90
CA TYR A 120 -7.67 -4.55 13.48
C TYR A 120 -6.27 -4.53 12.84
N ASP A 121 -5.20 -4.44 13.63
CA ASP A 121 -3.82 -4.42 13.08
C ASP A 121 -3.50 -5.66 12.22
N GLY A 122 -4.17 -6.78 12.46
CA GLY A 122 -4.06 -8.02 11.68
C GLY A 122 -5.04 -8.15 10.51
N ASP A 123 -5.87 -7.15 10.26
CA ASP A 123 -6.93 -7.16 9.25
C ASP A 123 -6.67 -6.13 8.15
N TYR A 124 -7.43 -6.18 7.06
CA TYR A 124 -7.38 -5.15 6.03
C TYR A 124 -8.15 -3.93 6.52
N ALA A 125 -7.43 -2.96 7.12
CA ALA A 125 -8.02 -1.82 7.79
C ALA A 125 -7.40 -0.50 7.27
N SER A 126 -7.39 0.54 8.12
CA SER A 126 -7.11 1.91 7.71
C SER A 126 -5.71 2.09 7.11
N ASN A 127 -4.73 1.24 7.45
CA ASN A 127 -3.43 1.32 6.78
C ASN A 127 -3.47 0.60 5.43
N ALA A 128 -3.85 -0.68 5.44
CA ALA A 128 -3.83 -1.56 4.29
C ALA A 128 -4.80 -1.14 3.18
N CYS A 129 -5.78 -0.29 3.47
CA CYS A 129 -6.68 0.28 2.47
C CYS A 129 -5.94 0.96 1.31
N ARG A 130 -4.70 1.43 1.53
CA ARG A 130 -3.83 2.06 0.51
C ARG A 130 -3.11 1.06 -0.41
N VAL A 131 -2.99 -0.21 -0.02
CA VAL A 131 -2.26 -1.24 -0.81
C VAL A 131 -2.77 -1.31 -2.27
N PRO A 132 -4.08 -1.32 -2.57
CA PRO A 132 -4.57 -1.25 -3.95
C PRO A 132 -4.02 -0.06 -4.76
N MET A 133 -4.00 1.14 -4.17
CA MET A 133 -3.48 2.35 -4.84
C MET A 133 -1.98 2.23 -5.10
N ASN A 134 -1.22 1.73 -4.14
CA ASN A 134 0.24 1.58 -4.25
C ASN A 134 0.65 0.54 -5.32
N LEU A 135 -0.19 -0.47 -5.55
CA LEU A 135 0.04 -1.52 -6.55
C LEU A 135 -0.59 -1.22 -7.92
N ALA A 136 -1.45 -0.21 -8.04
CA ALA A 136 -2.13 0.14 -9.28
C ALA A 136 -1.12 0.42 -10.41
N GLY A 137 -1.22 -0.30 -11.53
CA GLY A 137 -0.36 -0.11 -12.70
C GLY A 137 1.11 -0.51 -12.50
N VAL A 138 1.43 -1.28 -11.46
CA VAL A 138 2.79 -1.80 -11.24
C VAL A 138 3.03 -3.00 -12.14
N ASP A 139 3.97 -2.86 -13.08
CA ASP A 139 4.44 -3.97 -13.91
C ASP A 139 5.41 -4.87 -13.12
N ASP A 140 4.83 -5.78 -12.33
CA ASP A 140 5.54 -6.83 -11.59
C ASP A 140 4.61 -8.04 -11.39
N PRO A 141 5.08 -9.28 -11.60
CA PRO A 141 4.25 -10.47 -11.48
C PRO A 141 3.67 -10.68 -10.07
N ASP A 142 4.41 -10.33 -9.01
CA ASP A 142 3.95 -10.48 -7.63
C ASP A 142 2.91 -9.40 -7.29
N ALA A 143 3.10 -8.16 -7.75
CA ALA A 143 2.08 -7.11 -7.66
C ALA A 143 0.79 -7.52 -8.39
N ARG A 144 0.91 -8.02 -9.63
CA ARG A 144 -0.25 -8.49 -10.42
C ARG A 144 -1.02 -9.61 -9.74
N TYR A 145 -0.31 -10.53 -9.09
CA TYR A 145 -0.93 -11.61 -8.32
C TYR A 145 -1.81 -11.05 -7.19
N VAL A 146 -1.28 -10.14 -6.39
CA VAL A 146 -2.01 -9.52 -5.26
C VAL A 146 -3.21 -8.73 -5.77
N CYS A 147 -3.00 -7.85 -6.77
CA CYS A 147 -4.07 -7.04 -7.36
C CYS A 147 -5.23 -7.89 -7.87
N LYS A 148 -4.97 -8.94 -8.67
CA LYS A 148 -6.03 -9.78 -9.23
C LYS A 148 -6.85 -10.51 -8.16
N ARG A 149 -6.23 -10.92 -7.05
CA ARG A 149 -6.97 -11.55 -5.93
C ARG A 149 -7.85 -10.54 -5.20
N MET A 150 -7.31 -9.36 -4.87
CA MET A 150 -8.08 -8.29 -4.24
C MET A 150 -9.24 -7.83 -5.15
N LEU A 151 -9.00 -7.64 -6.45
CA LEU A 151 -10.04 -7.30 -7.42
C LEU A 151 -11.13 -8.38 -7.49
N LYS A 152 -10.75 -9.66 -7.49
CA LYS A 152 -11.71 -10.78 -7.46
C LYS A 152 -12.56 -10.80 -6.18
N PHE A 153 -11.97 -10.44 -5.04
CA PHE A 153 -12.71 -10.31 -3.77
C PHE A 153 -13.67 -9.13 -3.80
N PHE A 154 -13.19 -7.94 -4.17
CA PHE A 154 -14.01 -6.72 -4.18
C PHE A 154 -15.10 -6.73 -5.24
N SER A 155 -14.91 -7.42 -6.37
CA SER A 155 -15.94 -7.58 -7.41
C SER A 155 -17.16 -8.37 -6.94
N LYS A 156 -17.09 -9.02 -5.78
CA LYS A 156 -18.20 -9.75 -5.16
C LYS A 156 -18.89 -8.97 -4.05
N GLN A 157 -18.38 -7.79 -3.70
CA GLN A 157 -18.96 -6.97 -2.64
C GLN A 157 -20.00 -6.04 -3.24
N SER A 158 -21.23 -6.08 -2.71
CA SER A 158 -22.27 -5.10 -3.06
C SER A 158 -21.87 -3.69 -2.61
N THR A 159 -21.26 -3.58 -1.44
CA THR A 159 -20.75 -2.34 -0.86
C THR A 159 -19.33 -2.55 -0.33
N VAL A 160 -18.42 -1.64 -0.71
CA VAL A 160 -17.08 -1.57 -0.11
C VAL A 160 -17.17 -0.81 1.22
N THR A 161 -16.94 -1.50 2.34
CA THR A 161 -17.03 -0.93 3.68
C THR A 161 -15.66 -0.54 4.23
N ALA A 162 -15.66 0.15 5.38
CA ALA A 162 -14.44 0.48 6.11
C ALA A 162 -13.80 -0.76 6.75
N GLY A 163 -13.05 -1.52 5.96
CA GLY A 163 -12.21 -2.61 6.42
C GLY A 163 -12.88 -3.98 6.47
N TYR A 164 -12.02 -5.00 6.35
CA TYR A 164 -12.40 -6.41 6.24
C TYR A 164 -11.43 -7.28 7.02
N SER A 165 -11.93 -8.32 7.68
CA SER A 165 -11.08 -9.39 8.17
C SER A 165 -10.36 -10.07 7.00
N LEU A 166 -9.23 -10.74 7.24
CA LEU A 166 -8.55 -11.48 6.16
C LEU A 166 -9.39 -12.64 5.59
N LYS A 167 -10.42 -13.08 6.31
CA LYS A 167 -11.42 -14.05 5.82
C LYS A 167 -12.44 -13.42 4.87
N GLY A 168 -12.51 -12.09 4.82
CA GLY A 168 -13.40 -11.32 3.93
C GLY A 168 -14.67 -10.82 4.61
N GLU A 169 -14.77 -10.90 5.94
CA GLU A 169 -15.93 -10.38 6.69
C GLU A 169 -15.78 -8.88 6.89
N ALA A 170 -16.83 -8.11 6.61
CA ALA A 170 -16.82 -6.66 6.82
C ALA A 170 -16.64 -6.34 8.31
N LEU A 171 -15.70 -5.44 8.64
CA LEU A 171 -15.46 -4.99 10.01
C LEU A 171 -16.43 -3.88 10.44
N ASN A 172 -17.06 -3.24 9.46
CA ASN A 172 -18.00 -2.13 9.61
C ASN A 172 -19.13 -2.25 8.58
N HIS A 173 -20.26 -1.59 8.86
CA HIS A 173 -21.46 -1.64 8.01
C HIS A 173 -21.63 -0.41 7.11
N TYR A 174 -20.75 0.60 7.22
CA TYR A 174 -20.81 1.82 6.42
C TYR A 174 -19.81 1.79 5.26
N GLN A 175 -20.19 2.42 4.14
CA GLN A 175 -19.33 2.63 2.98
C GLN A 175 -18.23 3.65 3.29
N SER A 176 -17.02 3.45 2.77
CA SER A 176 -15.91 4.39 2.99
C SER A 176 -15.17 4.72 1.70
N ARG A 177 -14.95 6.02 1.46
CA ARG A 177 -14.21 6.51 0.29
C ARG A 177 -12.71 6.25 0.45
N ALA A 178 -12.18 6.26 1.66
CA ALA A 178 -10.79 5.85 1.93
C ALA A 178 -10.48 4.42 1.47
N PHE A 179 -11.47 3.53 1.41
CA PHE A 179 -11.31 2.16 0.90
C PHE A 179 -11.68 2.06 -0.58
N SER A 180 -12.80 2.67 -0.99
CA SER A 180 -13.23 2.64 -2.39
C SER A 180 -12.27 3.33 -3.36
N ALA A 181 -11.65 4.45 -2.97
CA ALA A 181 -10.82 5.23 -3.88
C ALA A 181 -9.52 4.50 -4.30
N PRO A 182 -8.76 3.86 -3.38
CA PRO A 182 -7.65 2.99 -3.77
C PRO A 182 -8.08 1.80 -4.65
N ILE A 183 -9.22 1.17 -4.34
CA ILE A 183 -9.75 0.04 -5.12
C ILE A 183 -10.14 0.49 -6.54
N PHE A 184 -10.77 1.65 -6.67
CA PHE A 184 -11.10 2.24 -7.97
C PHE A 184 -9.84 2.47 -8.82
N LEU A 185 -8.78 3.04 -8.23
CA LEU A 185 -7.52 3.27 -8.95
C LEU A 185 -6.88 1.95 -9.41
N MET A 186 -6.88 0.94 -8.54
CA MET A 186 -6.43 -0.40 -8.90
C MET A 186 -7.28 -0.97 -10.04
N ALA A 187 -8.61 -0.96 -9.96
CA ALA A 187 -9.50 -1.46 -11.01
C ALA A 187 -9.29 -0.73 -12.35
N SER A 188 -8.99 0.57 -12.31
CA SER A 188 -8.68 1.38 -13.49
C SER A 188 -7.42 0.88 -14.24
N SER A 189 -6.47 0.29 -13.52
CA SER A 189 -5.27 -0.32 -14.13
C SER A 189 -5.50 -1.72 -14.73
N TYR A 190 -6.70 -2.29 -14.52
CA TYR A 190 -7.08 -3.63 -14.98
C TYR A 190 -8.38 -3.61 -15.82
N ARG A 191 -8.68 -2.48 -16.48
CA ARG A 191 -9.79 -2.36 -17.42
C ARG A 191 -9.73 -3.44 -18.49
N ASN A 192 -10.88 -3.92 -18.95
CA ASN A 192 -11.02 -4.97 -19.96
C ASN A 192 -10.42 -6.34 -19.55
N GLN A 193 -10.18 -6.57 -18.26
CA GLN A 193 -9.70 -7.86 -17.72
C GLN A 193 -10.76 -8.56 -16.83
N GLY A 194 -12.04 -8.20 -16.97
CA GLY A 194 -13.15 -8.80 -16.21
C GLY A 194 -13.45 -8.11 -14.87
N PHE A 195 -12.91 -6.92 -14.63
CA PHE A 195 -13.14 -6.12 -13.40
C PHE A 195 -13.87 -4.79 -13.67
N ASP A 196 -14.43 -4.61 -14.86
CA ASP A 196 -15.07 -3.36 -15.28
C ASP A 196 -16.34 -3.04 -14.49
N ASN A 197 -17.03 -4.06 -13.94
CA ASN A 197 -18.15 -3.87 -13.02
C ASN A 197 -17.68 -3.19 -11.71
N LEU A 198 -16.54 -3.64 -11.16
CA LEU A 198 -15.97 -3.02 -9.97
C LEU A 198 -15.48 -1.59 -10.27
N PHE A 199 -14.83 -1.37 -11.41
CA PHE A 199 -14.50 0.00 -11.85
C PHE A 199 -15.76 0.88 -11.91
N SER A 200 -16.82 0.40 -12.54
CA SER A 200 -18.06 1.13 -12.72
C SER A 200 -18.79 1.40 -11.41
N SER A 201 -18.76 0.45 -10.46
CA SER A 201 -19.41 0.62 -9.16
C SER A 201 -18.62 1.56 -8.25
N GLN A 202 -17.28 1.56 -8.31
CA GLN A 202 -16.45 2.41 -7.45
C GLN A 202 -16.23 3.83 -8.01
N LYS A 203 -16.62 4.13 -9.26
CA LYS A 203 -16.47 5.47 -9.87
C LYS A 203 -17.14 6.60 -9.08
N TYR A 204 -18.12 6.27 -8.24
CA TYR A 204 -18.81 7.25 -7.39
C TYR A 204 -17.86 8.10 -6.54
N VAL A 205 -16.68 7.55 -6.19
CA VAL A 205 -15.65 8.26 -5.40
C VAL A 205 -15.17 9.54 -6.08
N LEU A 206 -15.29 9.67 -7.40
CA LEU A 206 -14.93 10.88 -8.15
C LEU A 206 -16.14 11.77 -8.49
N LEU A 207 -17.36 11.25 -8.37
CA LEU A 207 -18.58 11.97 -8.72
C LEU A 207 -19.13 12.81 -7.55
N GLN A 208 -18.73 12.46 -6.32
CA GLN A 208 -19.16 13.17 -5.12
C GLN A 208 -18.15 14.24 -4.72
N LYS A 209 -18.65 15.42 -4.34
CA LYS A 209 -17.83 16.51 -3.79
C LYS A 209 -17.06 16.01 -2.56
N LEU A 210 -15.85 16.54 -2.36
CA LEU A 210 -15.16 16.43 -1.08
C LEU A 210 -15.95 17.22 -0.04
N ASN A 211 -16.02 16.73 1.19
CA ASN A 211 -16.81 17.39 2.24
C ASN A 211 -15.94 18.15 3.25
N GLY A 212 -14.61 17.97 3.21
CA GLY A 212 -13.64 18.67 4.06
C GLY A 212 -13.64 18.23 5.51
N ARG A 213 -14.45 17.23 5.88
CA ARG A 213 -14.62 16.79 7.29
C ARG A 213 -13.79 15.56 7.63
N ASN A 214 -13.37 14.79 6.62
CA ASN A 214 -12.53 13.62 6.81
C ASN A 214 -11.28 13.76 5.95
N TYR A 215 -10.22 14.28 6.58
CA TYR A 215 -8.90 14.47 5.94
C TYR A 215 -8.41 13.21 5.21
N TYR A 216 -8.53 12.04 5.84
CA TYR A 216 -7.97 10.82 5.29
C TYR A 216 -8.71 10.36 4.02
N ASP A 217 -10.05 10.34 4.07
CA ASP A 217 -10.88 10.03 2.91
C ASP A 217 -10.65 11.03 1.78
N ASP A 218 -10.66 12.33 2.09
CA ASP A 218 -10.52 13.38 1.07
C ASP A 218 -9.15 13.35 0.39
N VAL A 219 -8.07 13.06 1.12
CA VAL A 219 -6.72 12.90 0.54
C VAL A 219 -6.67 11.70 -0.39
N LEU A 220 -7.19 10.53 0.01
CA LEU A 220 -7.15 9.33 -0.83
C LEU A 220 -8.00 9.49 -2.09
N VAL A 221 -9.16 10.14 -2.00
CA VAL A 221 -9.95 10.49 -3.18
C VAL A 221 -9.18 11.45 -4.09
N THR A 222 -8.58 12.49 -3.53
CA THR A 222 -7.82 13.49 -4.29
C THR A 222 -6.65 12.84 -5.03
N LEU A 223 -5.88 11.99 -4.35
CA LEU A 223 -4.79 11.23 -4.96
C LEU A 223 -5.31 10.36 -6.12
N THR A 224 -6.42 9.64 -5.93
CA THR A 224 -7.05 8.86 -7.00
C THR A 224 -7.46 9.72 -8.21
N ALA A 225 -7.87 10.96 -8.01
CA ALA A 225 -8.28 11.86 -9.10
C ALA A 225 -7.09 12.42 -9.91
N VAL A 226 -5.91 12.53 -9.31
CA VAL A 226 -4.73 13.17 -9.94
C VAL A 226 -3.67 12.19 -10.43
N VAL A 227 -3.68 10.94 -9.95
CA VAL A 227 -2.77 9.89 -10.44
C VAL A 227 -3.18 9.54 -11.87
N LYS A 228 -2.26 9.80 -12.81
CA LYS A 228 -2.37 9.45 -14.24
C LYS A 228 -1.66 8.13 -14.52
#